data_AF-A0A2D5ZFC4-F1
#
_entry.id   AF-A0A2D5ZFC4-F1
#
_cell.length_a   1.000
_cell.length_b   1.000
_cell.length_c   1.000
_cell.angle_alpha   90.00
_cell.angle_beta   90.00
_cell.angle_gamma   90.00
#
_symmetry.space_group_name_H-M   'P 1'
#
loop_
_entity.id
_entity.type
_entity.pdbx_description
1 polymer ?
#
loop_
_entity_poly.entity_id
_entity_poly.type
_entity_poly.pdbx_seq_one_letter_code
_entity_poly.pdbx_strand_id
1 'polypeptide(L)'
;MTAPRDGDVGAPARWRPVLFSFLEILPLSVFVVFARRAIPGEIDTWRQGFVVAGTVAALMFVVRRVLKTRFTPIVLGANFYLAAGAVAFIVNAAWVLAIYRSLRESAMFVAILLTGAVLAACAPNGFADAPNPDRRRIRLGSTILLIATLGAIGVSIVFRGRVGFGGIMPFVALMIIQKSTSAWQRR
;
A
#
# COMPACT_ATOMS: atom_id res chain seq x y z
N MET A 1 -3.62 46.75 21.15
CA MET A 1 -4.71 45.77 21.11
C MET A 1 -5.01 45.45 19.66
N THR A 2 -4.46 44.35 19.14
CA THR A 2 -4.73 43.85 17.80
C THR A 2 -5.40 42.49 17.94
N ALA A 3 -6.62 42.37 17.44
CA ALA A 3 -7.45 41.18 17.51
C ALA A 3 -6.78 39.95 16.84
N PRO A 4 -7.09 38.72 17.28
CA PRO A 4 -6.65 37.52 16.58
C PRO A 4 -7.38 37.39 15.25
N ARG A 5 -6.64 37.06 14.18
CA ARG A 5 -7.19 36.70 12.87
C ARG A 5 -7.76 35.28 12.94
N ASP A 6 -9.08 35.19 13.03
CA ASP A 6 -9.84 33.96 12.76
C ASP A 6 -9.76 33.65 11.27
N GLY A 7 -8.88 32.71 10.91
CA GLY A 7 -8.73 32.26 9.52
C GLY A 7 -8.14 30.87 9.37
N ASP A 8 -7.84 30.16 10.46
CA ASP A 8 -7.37 28.78 10.38
C ASP A 8 -8.57 27.84 10.34
N VAL A 9 -9.20 27.70 9.15
CA VAL A 9 -10.12 26.58 8.84
C VAL A 9 -9.29 25.29 8.64
N GLY A 10 -8.27 25.10 9.46
CA GLY A 10 -7.47 23.90 9.55
C GLY A 10 -8.17 22.94 10.50
N ALA A 11 -8.54 21.77 10.00
CA ALA A 11 -9.00 20.67 10.86
C ALA A 11 -8.07 20.58 12.11
N PRO A 12 -8.64 20.44 13.33
CA PRO A 12 -7.85 20.52 14.57
C PRO A 12 -6.65 19.59 14.47
N ALA A 13 -5.46 20.04 14.92
CA ALA A 13 -4.18 19.36 14.72
C ALA A 13 -4.18 17.86 15.08
N ARG A 14 -5.09 17.44 15.97
CA ARG A 14 -5.34 16.04 16.36
C ARG A 14 -5.89 15.14 15.24
N TRP A 15 -6.63 15.68 14.27
CA TRP A 15 -7.29 14.91 13.20
C TRP A 15 -6.45 14.73 11.94
N ARG A 16 -5.46 15.60 11.73
CA ARG A 16 -4.52 15.53 10.59
C ARG A 16 -3.93 14.12 10.38
N PRO A 17 -3.35 13.43 11.39
CA PRO A 17 -2.77 12.10 11.19
C PRO A 17 -3.81 11.03 10.83
N VAL A 18 -5.03 11.15 11.35
CA VAL A 18 -6.13 10.22 11.04
C VAL A 18 -6.59 10.41 9.61
N LEU A 19 -6.84 11.66 9.18
CA LEU A 19 -7.27 11.98 7.82
C LEU A 19 -6.25 11.53 6.76
N PHE A 20 -4.95 11.74 7.02
CA PHE A 20 -3.90 11.27 6.12
C PHE A 20 -3.84 9.75 6.02
N SER A 21 -4.07 9.04 7.13
CA SER A 21 -4.14 7.58 7.14
C SER A 21 -5.32 7.05 6.32
N PHE A 22 -6.47 7.73 6.35
CA PHE A 22 -7.62 7.35 5.52
C PHE A 22 -7.38 7.62 4.04
N LEU A 23 -6.82 8.79 3.70
CA LEU A 23 -6.47 9.15 2.32
C LEU A 23 -5.45 8.18 1.70
N GLU A 24 -4.57 7.64 2.54
CA GLU A 24 -3.56 6.68 2.14
C GLU A 24 -4.13 5.38 1.59
N ILE A 25 -5.12 4.83 2.30
CA ILE A 25 -5.75 3.54 2.01
C ILE A 25 -6.90 3.71 1.00
N LEU A 26 -7.29 4.94 0.69
CA LEU A 26 -8.42 5.25 -0.17
C LEU A 26 -8.38 4.54 -1.56
N PRO A 27 -7.25 4.53 -2.31
CA PRO A 27 -7.18 3.77 -3.56
C PRO A 27 -7.47 2.27 -3.37
N LEU A 28 -6.91 1.68 -2.31
CA LEU A 28 -7.11 0.28 -1.98
C LEU A 28 -8.56 -0.02 -1.57
N SER A 29 -9.18 0.85 -0.77
CA SER A 29 -10.58 0.74 -0.40
C SER A 29 -11.49 0.76 -1.62
N VAL A 30 -11.24 1.68 -2.56
CA VAL A 30 -11.96 1.74 -3.83
C VAL A 30 -11.79 0.44 -4.60
N PHE A 31 -10.55 -0.05 -4.73
CA PHE A 31 -10.29 -1.34 -5.39
C PHE A 31 -11.07 -2.50 -4.76
N VAL A 32 -11.09 -2.60 -3.43
CA VAL A 32 -11.79 -3.69 -2.72
C VAL A 32 -13.30 -3.69 -2.99
N VAL A 33 -13.93 -2.53 -3.14
CA VAL A 33 -15.35 -2.43 -3.49
C VAL A 33 -15.63 -3.10 -4.85
N PHE A 34 -14.76 -2.88 -5.83
CA PHE A 34 -14.86 -3.53 -7.14
C PHE A 34 -14.46 -5.01 -7.07
N ALA A 35 -13.37 -5.34 -6.38
CA ALA A 35 -12.87 -6.71 -6.26
C ALA A 35 -13.90 -7.66 -5.62
N ARG A 36 -14.72 -7.18 -4.68
CA ARG A 36 -15.81 -7.96 -4.08
C ARG A 36 -16.94 -8.30 -5.04
N ARG A 37 -17.10 -7.51 -6.10
CA ARG A 37 -18.13 -7.70 -7.14
C ARG A 37 -17.57 -8.43 -8.36
N ALA A 38 -16.26 -8.62 -8.43
CA ALA A 38 -15.60 -9.24 -9.57
C ALA A 38 -15.90 -10.74 -9.62
N ILE A 39 -16.16 -11.24 -10.83
CA ILE A 39 -16.41 -12.66 -11.06
C ILE A 39 -15.05 -13.39 -10.98
N PRO A 40 -14.93 -14.48 -10.20
CA PRO A 40 -13.71 -15.24 -10.12
C PRO A 40 -13.27 -15.78 -11.49
N GLY A 41 -12.06 -15.43 -11.93
CA GLY A 41 -11.46 -15.98 -13.16
C GLY A 41 -11.61 -15.12 -14.42
N GLU A 42 -12.42 -14.07 -14.38
CA GLU A 42 -12.65 -13.15 -15.49
C GLU A 42 -11.92 -11.82 -15.25
N ILE A 43 -10.90 -11.51 -16.06
CA ILE A 43 -10.04 -10.35 -15.82
C ILE A 43 -10.68 -9.01 -16.20
N ASP A 44 -11.64 -9.04 -17.13
CA ASP A 44 -12.36 -7.85 -17.57
C ASP A 44 -13.23 -7.25 -16.46
N THR A 45 -13.74 -8.09 -15.54
CA THR A 45 -14.44 -7.60 -14.36
C THR A 45 -13.52 -6.84 -13.40
N TRP A 46 -12.21 -7.13 -13.42
CA TRP A 46 -11.21 -6.42 -12.61
C TRP A 46 -10.74 -5.12 -13.25
N ARG A 47 -10.90 -4.97 -14.58
CA ARG A 47 -10.44 -3.80 -15.34
C ARG A 47 -10.94 -2.49 -14.74
N GLN A 48 -12.24 -2.41 -14.45
CA GLN A 48 -12.84 -1.21 -13.86
C GLN A 48 -12.24 -0.90 -12.49
N GLY A 49 -12.08 -1.92 -11.64
CA GLY A 49 -11.46 -1.77 -10.33
C GLY A 49 -10.03 -1.22 -10.42
N PHE A 50 -9.21 -1.78 -11.31
CA PHE A 50 -7.84 -1.30 -11.53
C PHE A 50 -7.79 0.11 -12.10
N VAL A 51 -8.57 0.42 -13.15
CA VAL A 51 -8.54 1.73 -13.79
C VAL A 51 -8.99 2.82 -12.81
N VAL A 52 -10.10 2.62 -12.09
CA VAL A 52 -10.60 3.60 -11.13
C VAL A 52 -9.65 3.73 -9.94
N ALA A 53 -9.29 2.61 -9.29
CA ALA A 53 -8.42 2.65 -8.12
C ALA A 53 -7.00 3.13 -8.45
N GLY A 54 -6.46 2.76 -9.61
CA GLY A 54 -5.14 3.19 -10.07
C GLY A 54 -5.12 4.67 -10.46
N THR A 55 -6.20 5.20 -11.03
CA THR A 55 -6.34 6.66 -11.26
C THR A 55 -6.35 7.41 -9.91
N VAL A 56 -7.08 6.88 -8.93
CA VAL A 56 -7.12 7.42 -7.58
C VAL A 56 -5.75 7.31 -6.90
N ALA A 57 -5.01 6.21 -7.09
CA ALA A 57 -3.64 6.05 -6.61
C ALA A 57 -2.70 7.08 -7.25
N ALA A 58 -2.79 7.29 -8.57
CA ALA A 58 -2.03 8.32 -9.29
C ALA A 58 -2.31 9.72 -8.73
N LEU A 59 -3.59 10.06 -8.49
CA LEU A 59 -3.97 11.31 -7.85
C LEU A 59 -3.38 11.42 -6.43
N MET A 60 -3.42 10.34 -5.64
CA MET A 60 -2.84 10.33 -4.30
C MET A 60 -1.32 10.52 -4.32
N PHE A 61 -0.60 10.02 -5.33
CA PHE A 61 0.83 10.34 -5.52
C PHE A 61 1.05 11.84 -5.71
N VAL A 62 0.21 12.50 -6.53
CA VAL A 62 0.29 13.96 -6.75
C VAL A 62 -0.04 14.72 -5.46
N VAL A 63 -1.15 14.38 -4.79
CA VAL A 63 -1.57 15.01 -3.52
C VAL A 63 -0.48 14.90 -2.47
N ARG A 64 0.10 13.70 -2.28
CA ARG A 64 1.17 13.49 -1.30
C ARG A 64 2.44 14.27 -1.63
N ARG A 65 2.77 14.39 -2.92
CA ARG A 65 3.90 15.23 -3.37
C ARG A 65 3.67 16.71 -3.05
N VAL A 66 2.47 17.24 -3.31
CA VAL A 66 2.10 18.63 -3.00
C VAL A 66 2.12 18.88 -1.49
N LEU A 67 1.56 17.95 -0.70
CA LEU A 67 1.51 18.05 0.76
C LEU A 67 2.82 17.67 1.45
N LYS A 68 3.87 17.28 0.71
CA LYS A 68 5.18 16.86 1.22
C LYS A 68 5.11 15.77 2.30
N THR A 69 4.14 14.86 2.19
CA THR A 69 3.99 13.73 3.12
C THR A 69 4.40 12.43 2.46
N ARG A 70 4.87 11.46 3.25
CA ARG A 70 5.29 10.14 2.77
C ARG A 70 4.18 9.11 2.96
N PHE A 71 4.17 8.12 2.08
CA PHE A 71 3.40 6.90 2.26
C PHE A 71 4.17 5.95 3.19
N THR A 72 3.43 5.20 3.99
CA THR A 72 3.93 3.98 4.60
C THR A 72 4.38 3.02 3.49
N PRO A 73 5.51 2.33 3.64
CA PRO A 73 6.03 1.44 2.60
C PRO A 73 5.07 0.35 2.09
N ILE A 74 4.20 -0.17 2.95
CA ILE A 74 3.19 -1.16 2.56
C ILE A 74 2.18 -0.53 1.62
N VAL A 75 1.65 0.65 1.97
CA VAL A 75 0.64 1.32 1.14
C VAL A 75 1.26 1.90 -0.12
N LEU A 76 2.52 2.31 -0.07
CA LEU A 76 3.28 2.68 -1.27
C LEU A 76 3.31 1.53 -2.27
N GLY A 77 3.65 0.31 -1.83
CA GLY A 77 3.66 -0.88 -2.68
C GLY A 77 2.27 -1.24 -3.22
N ALA A 78 1.23 -1.14 -2.39
CA ALA A 78 -0.16 -1.37 -2.80
C ALA A 78 -0.63 -0.33 -3.85
N ASN A 79 -0.31 0.95 -3.65
CA ASN A 79 -0.68 2.01 -4.59
C ASN A 79 0.11 1.90 -5.90
N PHE A 80 1.38 1.49 -5.83
CA PHE A 80 2.18 1.21 -7.02
C PHE A 80 1.59 0.05 -7.82
N TYR A 81 1.16 -1.02 -7.14
CA TYR A 81 0.45 -2.15 -7.76
C TYR A 81 -0.83 -1.72 -8.49
N LEU A 82 -1.65 -0.86 -7.88
CA LEU A 82 -2.88 -0.36 -8.48
C LEU A 82 -2.60 0.53 -9.69
N ALA A 83 -1.63 1.44 -9.58
CA ALA A 83 -1.22 2.30 -10.68
C ALA A 83 -0.66 1.48 -11.86
N ALA A 84 0.24 0.52 -11.58
CA ALA A 84 0.78 -0.38 -12.59
C ALA A 84 -0.31 -1.23 -13.25
N GLY A 85 -1.27 -1.71 -12.47
CA GLY A 85 -2.43 -2.44 -12.98
C GLY A 85 -3.27 -1.57 -13.92
N ALA A 86 -3.60 -0.34 -13.53
CA ALA A 86 -4.34 0.60 -14.39
C ALA A 86 -3.61 0.83 -15.73
N VAL A 87 -2.31 1.09 -15.69
CA VAL A 87 -1.50 1.26 -16.90
C VAL A 87 -1.57 0.01 -17.77
N ALA A 88 -1.38 -1.18 -17.19
CA ALA A 88 -1.44 -2.45 -17.92
C ALA A 88 -2.78 -2.68 -18.63
N PHE A 89 -3.90 -2.33 -17.98
CA PHE A 89 -5.24 -2.42 -18.56
C PHE A 89 -5.54 -1.36 -19.62
N ILE A 90 -4.94 -0.17 -19.52
CA ILE A 90 -5.09 0.90 -20.50
C ILE A 90 -4.32 0.57 -21.78
N VAL A 91 -3.06 0.13 -21.64
CA VAL A 91 -2.19 -0.20 -22.79
C VAL A 91 -2.40 -1.62 -23.32
N ASN A 92 -3.28 -2.41 -22.68
CA ASN A 92 -3.54 -3.81 -23.00
C ASN A 92 -2.26 -4.67 -23.06
N ALA A 93 -1.39 -4.52 -22.05
CA ALA A 93 -0.13 -5.26 -21.96
C ALA A 93 -0.40 -6.73 -21.60
N ALA A 94 -0.63 -7.57 -22.62
CA ALA A 94 -1.05 -8.97 -22.46
C ALA A 94 -0.17 -9.79 -21.50
N TRP A 95 1.15 -9.59 -21.55
CA TRP A 95 2.09 -10.30 -20.67
C TRP A 95 1.94 -9.88 -19.19
N VAL A 96 1.68 -8.61 -18.90
CA VAL A 96 1.43 -8.11 -17.54
C VAL A 96 0.09 -8.64 -17.06
N LEU A 97 -0.95 -8.56 -17.89
CA LEU A 97 -2.28 -9.05 -17.56
C LEU A 97 -2.28 -10.56 -17.28
N ALA A 98 -1.44 -11.34 -17.98
CA ALA A 98 -1.25 -12.76 -17.70
C ALA A 98 -0.65 -13.00 -16.29
N ILE A 99 0.33 -12.18 -15.88
CA ILE A 99 0.90 -12.22 -14.52
C ILE A 99 -0.17 -11.85 -13.47
N TYR A 100 -0.95 -10.80 -13.71
CA TYR A 100 -2.04 -10.42 -12.81
C TYR A 100 -3.11 -11.51 -12.70
N ARG A 101 -3.44 -12.18 -13.82
CA ARG A 101 -4.39 -13.30 -13.84
C ARG A 101 -3.88 -14.52 -13.06
N SER A 102 -2.59 -14.81 -13.16
CA SER A 102 -1.98 -15.98 -12.51
C SER A 102 -1.77 -15.77 -11.01
N LEU A 103 -1.43 -14.54 -10.59
CA LEU A 103 -1.19 -14.20 -9.19
C LEU A 103 -2.48 -13.83 -8.44
N ARG A 104 -3.43 -13.16 -9.09
CA ARG A 104 -4.69 -12.66 -8.48
C ARG A 104 -4.41 -11.79 -7.25
N GLU A 105 -4.98 -12.14 -6.09
CA GLU A 105 -4.83 -11.40 -4.84
C GLU A 105 -3.38 -11.33 -4.36
N SER A 106 -2.55 -12.34 -4.69
CA SER A 106 -1.15 -12.36 -4.27
C SER A 106 -0.28 -11.37 -5.03
N ALA A 107 -0.74 -10.87 -6.18
CA ALA A 107 0.00 -9.92 -7.01
C ALA A 107 0.30 -8.62 -6.25
N MET A 108 -0.65 -8.15 -5.44
CA MET A 108 -0.46 -6.98 -4.59
C MET A 108 0.67 -7.20 -3.58
N PHE A 109 0.69 -8.36 -2.92
CA PHE A 109 1.74 -8.66 -1.93
C PHE A 109 3.11 -8.86 -2.57
N VAL A 110 3.16 -9.38 -3.79
CA VAL A 110 4.41 -9.42 -4.58
C VAL A 110 4.90 -8.01 -4.86
N ALA A 111 4.03 -7.09 -5.27
CA ALA A 111 4.41 -5.68 -5.48
C ALA A 111 4.87 -5.00 -4.19
N ILE A 112 4.21 -5.27 -3.05
CA ILE A 112 4.64 -4.81 -1.73
C ILE A 112 6.02 -5.36 -1.38
N LEU A 113 6.27 -6.65 -1.63
CA LEU A 113 7.56 -7.29 -1.39
C LEU A 113 8.67 -6.64 -2.22
N LEU A 114 8.44 -6.42 -3.52
CA LEU A 114 9.39 -5.77 -4.42
C LEU A 114 9.68 -4.33 -3.96
N THR A 115 8.63 -3.58 -3.63
CA THR A 115 8.77 -2.21 -3.11
C THR A 115 9.56 -2.22 -1.80
N GLY A 116 9.25 -3.14 -0.89
CA GLY A 116 9.95 -3.30 0.37
C GLY A 116 11.41 -3.70 0.20
N ALA A 117 11.73 -4.57 -0.76
CA ALA A 117 13.10 -4.97 -1.07
C ALA A 117 13.92 -3.76 -1.59
N VAL A 118 13.34 -2.98 -2.50
CA VAL A 118 13.96 -1.74 -3.01
C VAL A 118 14.18 -0.75 -1.87
N LEU A 119 13.20 -0.55 -0.99
CA LEU A 119 13.35 0.35 0.16
C LEU A 119 14.36 -0.17 1.18
N ALA A 120 14.40 -1.47 1.44
CA ALA A 120 15.39 -2.08 2.34
C ALA A 120 16.83 -1.91 1.82
N ALA A 121 17.03 -1.93 0.50
CA ALA A 121 18.34 -1.77 -0.12
C ALA A 121 18.75 -0.29 -0.29
N CYS A 122 17.82 0.56 -0.71
CA CYS A 122 18.13 1.92 -1.16
C CYS A 122 17.72 3.03 -0.19
N ALA A 123 16.71 2.81 0.67
CA ALA A 123 16.20 3.86 1.53
C ALA A 123 16.95 3.91 2.88
N PRO A 124 17.34 5.11 3.37
CA PRO A 124 18.01 5.25 4.66
C PRO A 124 17.24 4.66 5.85
N ASN A 125 15.91 4.70 5.79
CA ASN A 125 15.01 4.22 6.84
C ASN A 125 14.56 2.75 6.63
N GLY A 126 14.97 2.11 5.54
CA GLY A 126 14.56 0.75 5.18
C GLY A 126 13.06 0.57 4.94
N PHE A 127 12.59 -0.68 4.93
CA PHE A 127 11.18 -1.04 4.67
C PHE A 127 10.26 -0.76 5.88
N ALA A 128 10.82 -0.68 7.08
CA ALA A 128 10.07 -0.33 8.28
C ALA A 128 9.88 1.19 8.45
N ASP A 129 10.53 2.02 7.60
CA ASP A 129 10.44 3.49 7.58
C ASP A 129 10.57 4.16 8.96
N ALA A 130 11.49 3.68 9.78
CA ALA A 130 11.83 4.32 11.05
C ALA A 130 13.30 4.72 11.07
N PRO A 131 13.62 6.00 11.30
CA PRO A 131 15.01 6.44 11.44
C PRO A 131 15.61 5.85 12.72
N ASN A 132 16.78 5.22 12.61
CA ASN A 132 17.58 4.75 13.74
C ASN A 132 19.08 4.90 13.41
N PRO A 133 19.92 5.39 14.34
CA PRO A 133 21.37 5.47 14.12
C PRO A 133 22.03 4.10 13.87
N ASP A 134 21.48 3.01 14.44
CA ASP A 134 21.96 1.64 14.24
C ASP A 134 21.38 1.02 12.96
N ARG A 135 22.21 0.95 11.92
CA ARG A 135 21.89 0.30 10.64
C ARG A 135 21.51 -1.17 10.80
N ARG A 136 22.00 -1.88 11.83
CA ARG A 136 21.67 -3.29 12.07
C ARG A 136 20.19 -3.45 12.45
N ARG A 137 19.66 -2.55 13.29
CA ARG A 137 18.23 -2.53 13.65
C ARG A 137 17.33 -2.18 12.46
N ILE A 138 17.77 -1.28 11.59
CA ILE A 138 17.05 -0.94 10.34
C ILE A 138 16.94 -2.17 9.44
N ARG A 139 18.08 -2.87 9.22
CA ARG A 139 18.11 -4.11 8.42
C ARG A 139 17.24 -5.19 9.05
N LEU A 140 17.36 -5.44 10.36
CA LEU A 140 16.56 -6.47 11.03
C LEU A 140 15.06 -6.22 10.89
N GLY A 141 14.60 -4.98 11.13
CA GLY A 141 13.18 -4.65 10.96
C GLY A 141 12.71 -4.76 9.51
N SER A 142 13.56 -4.40 8.55
CA SER A 142 13.26 -4.60 7.13
C SER A 142 13.17 -6.10 6.78
N THR A 143 14.08 -6.93 7.29
CA THR A 143 14.07 -8.38 7.10
C THR A 143 12.82 -9.02 7.71
N ILE A 144 12.44 -8.64 8.93
CA ILE A 144 11.21 -9.12 9.58
C ILE A 144 10.00 -8.80 8.71
N LEU A 145 9.91 -7.57 8.20
CA LEU A 145 8.76 -7.16 7.39
C LEU A 145 8.76 -7.82 6.00
N LEU A 146 9.92 -8.09 5.40
CA LEU A 146 10.04 -8.88 4.17
C LEU A 146 9.57 -10.33 4.39
N ILE A 147 10.01 -10.98 5.48
CA ILE A 147 9.57 -12.33 5.84
C ILE A 147 8.06 -12.35 6.10
N ALA A 148 7.53 -11.36 6.83
CA ALA A 148 6.09 -11.25 7.04
C ALA A 148 5.33 -11.09 5.71
N THR A 149 5.88 -10.34 4.76
CA THR A 149 5.30 -10.15 3.42
C THR A 149 5.32 -11.46 2.62
N LEU A 150 6.38 -12.25 2.71
CA LEU A 150 6.42 -13.61 2.14
C LEU A 150 5.34 -14.51 2.76
N GLY A 151 5.17 -14.45 4.09
CA GLY A 151 4.08 -15.15 4.77
C GLY A 151 2.70 -14.71 4.26
N ALA A 152 2.49 -13.40 4.07
CA ALA A 152 1.26 -12.85 3.53
C ALA A 152 0.99 -13.33 2.09
N ILE A 153 2.03 -13.45 1.24
CA ILE A 153 1.92 -14.06 -0.09
C ILE A 153 1.45 -15.51 0.04
N GLY A 154 2.06 -16.30 0.93
CA GLY A 154 1.68 -17.69 1.17
C GLY A 154 0.20 -17.84 1.58
N VAL A 155 -0.24 -17.03 2.55
CA VAL A 155 -1.65 -16.96 2.97
C VAL A 155 -2.54 -16.57 1.79
N SER A 156 -2.16 -15.55 1.02
CA SER A 156 -2.92 -15.08 -0.13
C SER A 156 -3.09 -16.16 -1.21
N ILE A 157 -2.07 -16.98 -1.44
CA ILE A 157 -2.11 -18.10 -2.37
C ILE A 157 -3.06 -19.20 -1.87
N VAL A 158 -2.98 -19.56 -0.58
CA VAL A 158 -3.86 -20.61 0.02
C VAL A 158 -5.33 -20.18 0.01
N PHE A 159 -5.62 -18.91 0.28
CA PHE A 159 -6.98 -18.36 0.31
C PHE A 159 -7.38 -17.63 -0.98
N ARG A 160 -6.76 -18.00 -2.11
CA ARG A 160 -7.02 -17.40 -3.43
C ARG A 160 -8.50 -17.45 -3.79
N GLY A 161 -9.02 -16.36 -4.35
CA GLY A 161 -10.45 -16.21 -4.66
C GLY A 161 -11.33 -15.78 -3.48
N ARG A 162 -10.79 -15.73 -2.24
CA ARG A 162 -11.47 -15.17 -1.07
C ARG A 162 -10.84 -13.84 -0.69
N VAL A 163 -11.26 -12.74 -1.32
CA VAL A 163 -10.71 -11.38 -1.14
C VAL A 163 -10.54 -10.99 0.35
N GLY A 164 -11.46 -11.42 1.23
CA GLY A 164 -11.37 -11.17 2.67
C GLY A 164 -10.15 -11.83 3.33
N PHE A 165 -10.02 -13.16 3.20
CA PHE A 165 -8.96 -13.93 3.85
C PHE A 165 -7.63 -13.87 3.09
N GLY A 166 -7.66 -13.87 1.76
CA GLY A 166 -6.48 -13.84 0.92
C GLY A 166 -5.95 -12.43 0.63
N GLY A 167 -6.70 -11.36 0.97
CA GLY A 167 -6.34 -9.98 0.71
C GLY A 167 -6.39 -9.10 1.96
N ILE A 168 -7.59 -8.88 2.50
CA ILE A 168 -7.79 -7.90 3.59
C ILE A 168 -7.05 -8.30 4.87
N MET A 169 -7.23 -9.54 5.35
CA MET A 169 -6.57 -10.02 6.57
C MET A 169 -5.03 -9.93 6.51
N PRO A 170 -4.35 -10.51 5.49
CA PRO A 170 -2.90 -10.42 5.39
C PRO A 170 -2.40 -8.98 5.27
N PHE A 171 -3.13 -8.11 4.57
CA PHE A 171 -2.78 -6.70 4.46
C PHE A 171 -2.86 -5.98 5.82
N VAL A 172 -3.93 -6.17 6.58
CA VAL A 172 -4.08 -5.60 7.93
C VAL A 172 -2.99 -6.13 8.87
N ALA A 173 -2.69 -7.43 8.81
CA ALA A 173 -1.62 -8.03 9.59
C ALA A 173 -0.26 -7.37 9.29
N LEU A 174 0.08 -7.16 8.01
CA LEU A 174 1.31 -6.47 7.62
C LEU A 174 1.37 -5.04 8.17
N MET A 175 0.26 -4.30 8.11
CA MET A 175 0.19 -2.93 8.65
C MET A 175 0.47 -2.91 10.16
N ILE A 176 -0.06 -3.87 10.92
CA ILE A 176 0.20 -4.01 12.35
C ILE A 176 1.67 -4.34 12.60
N ILE A 177 2.23 -5.31 11.86
CA ILE A 177 3.63 -5.72 12.00
C ILE A 177 4.55 -4.55 11.68
N GLN A 178 4.33 -3.83 10.57
CA GLN A 178 5.11 -2.64 10.23
C GLN A 178 5.09 -1.64 11.38
N LYS A 179 3.90 -1.26 11.87
CA LYS A 179 3.76 -0.29 12.96
C LYS A 179 4.53 -0.73 14.21
N SER A 180 4.46 -2.01 14.58
CA SER A 180 5.19 -2.57 15.73
C SER A 180 6.69 -2.54 15.51
N THR A 181 7.16 -2.87 14.30
CA THR A 181 8.58 -2.89 13.95
C THR A 181 9.16 -1.47 13.93
N SER A 182 8.43 -0.50 13.36
CA SER A 182 8.79 0.92 13.39
C SER A 182 8.79 1.49 14.81
N ALA A 183 7.91 1.01 15.70
CA ALA A 183 7.90 1.41 17.11
C ALA A 183 9.10 0.83 17.87
N TRP A 184 9.45 -0.44 17.64
CA TRP A 184 10.62 -1.08 18.23
C TRP A 184 11.93 -0.41 17.78
N GLN A 185 12.04 -0.01 16.52
CA GLN A 185 13.20 0.71 16.00
C GLN A 185 13.36 2.13 16.53
N ARG A 186 12.32 2.76 17.10
CA ARG A 186 12.43 4.12 17.66
C ARG A 186 12.85 4.14 19.13
N ARG A 187 12.93 2.97 19.77
CA ARG A 187 13.42 2.80 21.15
C ARG A 187 14.91 2.51 21.14
#